data_AF-X1TP15-F1
#
_entry.id   AF-X1TP15-F1
#
_cell.length_a   1.000
_cell.length_b   1.000
_cell.length_c   1.000
_cell.angle_alpha   90.00
_cell.angle_beta   90.00
_cell.angle_gamma   90.00
#
_symmetry.space_group_name_H-M   'P 1'
#
loop_
_entity.id
_entity.type
_entity.pdbx_description
1 polymer ?
#
loop_
_entity_poly.entity_id
_entity_poly.type
_entity_poly.pdbx_seq_one_letter_code
_entity_poly.pdbx_strand_id
1 'polypeptide(L)'
;RPEFALVEKDKALERRLQPVFIGEPSVEATIEMLKGLRPRYEAHHNIEISDGALEAAARLSQRYISDRFLPDKAIDLIDEAASKLRIDTQSAPPEVKALKKRVEQLSDEEEAASQRQDYERAAQLKAERLRLEEEYNQAKRNWLQHEKIDEVVDEEDIAQLISKWTGIPVSQMLEGEAEKLLHMEERIHERLINQEEAVTAICEAIRRSRAGLKDPRRPIGSFIFLGPTGVGKTELARTLAQFLFDDENAMVRLDMSEYQEKHTVSRLIGAPP
;
A
#
# COMPACT_ATOMS: atom_id res chain seq x y z
N ARG A 1 -24.77 -2.91 -4.87
CA ARG A 1 -25.90 -3.87 -4.68
C ARG A 1 -27.13 -3.53 -5.56
N PRO A 2 -27.14 -3.75 -6.89
CA PRO A 2 -28.38 -3.63 -7.66
C PRO A 2 -28.87 -4.94 -8.33
N GLU A 3 -28.02 -5.91 -8.64
CA GLU A 3 -28.38 -6.98 -9.60
C GLU A 3 -29.15 -8.16 -8.96
N PHE A 4 -28.84 -8.54 -7.72
CA PHE A 4 -29.52 -9.66 -7.05
C PHE A 4 -30.98 -9.38 -6.65
N ALA A 5 -31.33 -8.11 -6.43
CA ALA A 5 -32.69 -7.72 -6.03
C ALA A 5 -33.75 -8.02 -7.10
N LEU A 6 -33.33 -8.28 -8.34
CA LEU A 6 -34.20 -8.65 -9.47
C LEU A 6 -34.48 -10.16 -9.53
N VAL A 7 -33.57 -11.00 -9.04
CA VAL A 7 -33.66 -12.48 -9.17
C VAL A 7 -34.52 -13.09 -8.05
N GLU A 8 -34.46 -12.53 -6.84
CA GLU A 8 -35.18 -13.03 -5.66
C GLU A 8 -36.71 -12.97 -5.80
N LYS A 9 -37.23 -12.15 -6.73
CA LYS A 9 -38.68 -12.04 -6.99
C LYS A 9 -39.23 -13.13 -7.91
N ASP A 10 -38.38 -13.85 -8.64
CA ASP A 10 -38.80 -14.92 -9.56
C ASP A 10 -38.63 -16.31 -8.92
N LYS A 11 -39.76 -16.90 -8.51
CA LYS A 11 -39.85 -18.23 -7.90
C LYS A 11 -39.28 -19.37 -8.77
N ALA A 12 -39.17 -19.19 -10.09
CA ALA A 12 -38.57 -20.19 -10.96
C ALA A 12 -37.02 -20.16 -10.90
N LEU A 13 -36.45 -18.96 -10.77
CA LEU A 13 -35.01 -18.74 -10.65
C LEU A 13 -34.49 -19.07 -9.25
N GLU A 14 -35.24 -18.72 -8.20
CA GLU A 14 -34.90 -19.05 -6.80
C GLU A 14 -34.75 -20.57 -6.58
N ARG A 15 -35.49 -21.39 -7.34
CA ARG A 15 -35.40 -22.87 -7.28
C ARG A 15 -34.18 -23.46 -7.97
N ARG A 16 -33.48 -22.67 -8.80
CA ARG A 16 -32.35 -23.13 -9.64
C ARG A 16 -31.05 -22.39 -9.35
N LEU A 17 -31.12 -21.23 -8.73
CA LEU A 17 -29.98 -20.38 -8.42
C LEU A 17 -29.84 -20.26 -6.90
N GLN A 18 -28.66 -20.58 -6.40
CA GLN A 18 -28.29 -20.35 -5.01
C GLN A 18 -27.31 -19.16 -4.96
N PRO A 19 -27.60 -18.09 -4.20
CA PRO A 19 -26.68 -16.99 -4.06
C PRO A 19 -25.42 -17.45 -3.31
N VAL A 20 -24.26 -17.18 -3.90
CA VAL A 20 -22.96 -17.31 -3.23
C VAL A 20 -22.43 -15.90 -3.00
N PHE A 21 -22.26 -15.54 -1.74
CA PHE A 21 -21.73 -14.23 -1.37
C PHE A 21 -20.22 -14.26 -1.50
N ILE A 22 -19.69 -13.44 -2.41
CA ILE A 22 -18.26 -13.23 -2.56
C ILE A 22 -17.94 -11.93 -1.82
N GLY A 23 -17.18 -12.06 -0.73
CA GLY A 23 -16.67 -10.92 0.02
C GLY A 23 -15.39 -10.37 -0.59
N GLU A 24 -14.97 -9.21 -0.09
CA GLU A 24 -13.62 -8.69 -0.32
C GLU A 24 -12.59 -9.71 0.22
N PRO A 25 -11.51 -10.03 -0.53
CA PRO A 25 -10.47 -10.93 -0.06
C PRO A 25 -9.70 -10.33 1.11
N SER A 26 -9.07 -11.20 1.92
CA SER A 26 -8.14 -10.73 2.95
C SER A 26 -6.88 -10.13 2.32
N VAL A 27 -6.11 -9.40 3.12
CA VAL A 27 -4.81 -8.84 2.71
C VAL A 27 -3.86 -9.96 2.28
N GLU A 28 -3.80 -11.06 3.03
CA GLU A 28 -2.96 -12.22 2.73
C GLU A 28 -3.38 -12.90 1.43
N ALA A 29 -4.68 -13.09 1.23
CA ALA A 29 -5.20 -13.65 -0.02
C ALA A 29 -4.87 -12.74 -1.21
N THR A 30 -4.94 -11.41 -1.03
CA THR A 30 -4.56 -10.43 -2.05
C THR A 30 -3.08 -10.51 -2.38
N ILE A 31 -2.20 -10.64 -1.40
CA ILE A 31 -0.75 -10.80 -1.64
C ILE A 31 -0.48 -12.04 -2.50
N GLU A 32 -1.13 -13.16 -2.22
CA GLU A 32 -0.99 -14.37 -3.04
C GLU A 32 -1.56 -14.21 -4.45
N MET A 33 -2.68 -13.48 -4.61
CA MET A 33 -3.20 -13.11 -5.93
C MET A 33 -2.20 -12.25 -6.70
N LEU A 34 -1.59 -11.24 -6.05
CA LEU A 34 -0.58 -10.38 -6.66
C LEU A 34 0.67 -11.17 -7.06
N LYS A 35 1.14 -12.10 -6.23
CA LYS A 35 2.25 -13.01 -6.59
C LYS A 35 1.91 -13.87 -7.81
N GLY A 36 0.68 -14.35 -7.91
CA GLY A 36 0.20 -15.08 -9.08
C GLY A 36 0.14 -14.22 -10.35
N LEU A 37 -0.13 -12.92 -10.21
CA LEU A 37 -0.20 -11.97 -11.32
C LEU A 37 1.16 -11.35 -11.68
N ARG A 38 2.14 -11.35 -10.77
CA ARG A 38 3.46 -10.73 -10.94
C ARG A 38 4.11 -11.05 -12.29
N PRO A 39 4.27 -12.33 -12.72
CA PRO A 39 4.97 -12.63 -13.97
C PRO A 39 4.34 -11.97 -15.20
N ARG A 40 3.01 -11.78 -15.19
CA ARG A 40 2.29 -11.12 -16.28
C ARG A 40 2.57 -9.63 -16.32
N TYR A 41 2.60 -8.95 -15.17
CA TYR A 41 2.88 -7.52 -15.09
C TYR A 41 4.35 -7.20 -15.36
N GLU A 42 5.26 -8.02 -14.84
CA GLU A 42 6.70 -7.90 -15.11
C GLU A 42 6.99 -8.06 -16.61
N ALA A 43 6.40 -9.07 -17.25
CA ALA A 43 6.55 -9.27 -18.69
C ALA A 43 5.91 -8.14 -19.52
N HIS A 44 4.75 -7.62 -19.10
CA HIS A 44 4.05 -6.55 -19.82
C HIS A 44 4.81 -5.22 -19.77
N HIS A 45 5.40 -4.90 -18.62
CA HIS A 45 6.12 -3.63 -18.42
C HIS A 45 7.62 -3.72 -18.62
N ASN A 46 8.18 -4.93 -18.65
CA ASN A 46 9.61 -5.21 -18.67
C ASN A 46 10.33 -4.55 -17.49
N ILE A 47 9.76 -4.74 -16.29
CA ILE A 47 10.20 -4.19 -15.00
C ILE A 47 10.06 -5.30 -13.96
N GLU A 48 10.99 -5.38 -13.01
CA GLU A 48 10.91 -6.31 -11.88
C GLU A 48 10.08 -5.71 -10.74
N ILE A 49 9.32 -6.55 -10.02
CA ILE A 49 8.47 -6.11 -8.91
C ILE A 49 8.86 -6.89 -7.64
N SER A 50 9.33 -6.16 -6.63
CA SER A 50 9.77 -6.77 -5.38
C SER A 50 8.64 -7.42 -4.57
N ASP A 51 8.99 -8.30 -3.63
CA ASP A 51 8.04 -8.83 -2.64
C ASP A 51 7.47 -7.72 -1.74
N GLY A 52 8.33 -6.79 -1.32
CA GLY A 52 7.93 -5.62 -0.51
C GLY A 52 6.88 -4.76 -1.21
N ALA A 53 7.02 -4.52 -2.52
CA ALA A 53 6.01 -3.79 -3.30
C ALA A 53 4.63 -4.46 -3.29
N LEU A 54 4.56 -5.79 -3.41
CA LEU A 54 3.27 -6.49 -3.38
C LEU A 54 2.62 -6.42 -2.00
N GLU A 55 3.42 -6.58 -0.95
CA GLU A 55 2.93 -6.48 0.43
C GLU A 55 2.46 -5.05 0.74
N ALA A 56 3.23 -4.04 0.33
CA ALA A 56 2.88 -2.64 0.47
C ALA A 56 1.61 -2.30 -0.30
N ALA A 57 1.47 -2.76 -1.55
CA ALA A 57 0.27 -2.54 -2.37
C ALA A 57 -0.98 -3.11 -1.70
N ALA A 58 -0.93 -4.31 -1.12
CA ALA A 58 -2.07 -4.88 -0.42
C ALA A 58 -2.37 -4.17 0.91
N ARG A 59 -1.35 -3.96 1.75
CA ARG A 59 -1.51 -3.42 3.12
C ARG A 59 -1.86 -1.93 3.12
N LEU A 60 -1.11 -1.12 2.36
CA LEU A 60 -1.28 0.32 2.33
C LEU A 60 -2.58 0.70 1.61
N SER A 61 -2.93 0.03 0.50
CA SER A 61 -4.22 0.30 -0.16
C SER A 61 -5.41 -0.09 0.72
N GLN A 62 -5.30 -1.16 1.51
CA GLN A 62 -6.37 -1.51 2.45
C GLN A 62 -6.58 -0.46 3.53
N ARG A 63 -5.47 0.14 3.99
CA ARG A 63 -5.48 1.13 5.07
C ARG A 63 -5.90 2.51 4.61
N TYR A 64 -5.40 2.95 3.46
CA TYR A 64 -5.48 4.36 3.03
C TYR A 64 -6.45 4.61 1.88
N ILE A 65 -6.89 3.57 1.15
CA ILE A 65 -7.85 3.69 0.04
C ILE A 65 -9.12 2.94 0.43
N SER A 66 -10.08 3.67 1.00
CA SER A 66 -11.31 3.12 1.59
C SER A 66 -12.52 3.09 0.64
N ASP A 67 -12.45 3.81 -0.48
CA ASP A 67 -13.49 3.91 -1.49
C ASP A 67 -13.46 2.77 -2.53
N ARG A 68 -12.44 1.91 -2.46
CA ARG A 68 -12.21 0.76 -3.35
C ARG A 68 -11.96 -0.52 -2.56
N PHE A 69 -12.23 -1.65 -3.21
CA PHE A 69 -12.07 -2.98 -2.62
C PHE A 69 -10.79 -3.68 -3.13
N LEU A 70 -10.20 -4.52 -2.29
CA LEU A 70 -9.23 -5.52 -2.71
C LEU A 70 -9.88 -6.57 -3.64
N PRO A 71 -9.11 -7.21 -4.52
CA PRO A 71 -7.68 -7.00 -4.79
C PRO A 71 -7.42 -5.87 -5.81
N ASP A 72 -8.48 -5.32 -6.40
CA ASP A 72 -8.46 -4.39 -7.53
C ASP A 72 -7.59 -3.15 -7.28
N LYS A 73 -7.79 -2.45 -6.16
CA LYS A 73 -6.98 -1.27 -5.80
C LYS A 73 -5.48 -1.57 -5.64
N ALA A 74 -5.12 -2.78 -5.23
CA ALA A 74 -3.72 -3.18 -5.07
C ALA A 74 -3.09 -3.54 -6.42
N ILE A 75 -3.87 -4.19 -7.30
CA ILE A 75 -3.44 -4.50 -8.68
C ILE A 75 -3.15 -3.20 -9.44
N ASP A 76 -4.03 -2.20 -9.34
CA ASP A 76 -3.86 -0.90 -9.99
C ASP A 76 -2.58 -0.19 -9.54
N LEU A 77 -2.27 -0.21 -8.23
CA LEU A 77 -1.03 0.39 -7.72
C LEU A 77 0.21 -0.28 -8.31
N ILE A 78 0.21 -1.61 -8.44
CA ILE A 78 1.30 -2.34 -9.07
C ILE A 78 1.42 -1.98 -10.56
N ASP A 79 0.30 -1.93 -11.27
CA ASP A 79 0.28 -1.61 -12.69
C ASP A 79 0.76 -0.18 -12.97
N GLU A 80 0.31 0.79 -12.17
CA GLU A 80 0.73 2.19 -12.27
C GLU A 80 2.19 2.39 -11.89
N ALA A 81 2.67 1.73 -10.83
CA ALA A 81 4.08 1.80 -10.42
C ALA A 81 5.00 1.23 -11.50
N ALA A 82 4.68 0.05 -12.03
CA ALA A 82 5.45 -0.58 -13.10
C ALA A 82 5.41 0.26 -14.39
N SER A 83 4.25 0.84 -14.72
CA SER A 83 4.11 1.74 -15.87
C SER A 83 4.96 3.00 -15.72
N LYS A 84 4.96 3.63 -14.54
CA LYS A 84 5.77 4.80 -14.22
C LYS A 84 7.26 4.47 -14.34
N LEU A 85 7.73 3.40 -13.70
CA LEU A 85 9.13 3.01 -13.72
C LEU A 85 9.61 2.66 -15.14
N ARG A 86 8.74 2.05 -15.96
CA ARG A 86 9.00 1.82 -17.37
C ARG A 86 9.18 3.13 -18.15
N ILE A 87 8.34 4.14 -17.92
CA ILE A 87 8.46 5.44 -18.59
C ILE A 87 9.80 6.09 -18.22
N ASP A 88 10.14 6.05 -16.93
CA ASP A 88 11.41 6.60 -16.43
C ASP A 88 12.60 5.84 -17.05
N THR A 89 12.54 4.51 -17.13
CA THR A 89 13.54 3.68 -17.80
C THR A 89 13.65 3.96 -19.31
N GLN A 90 12.53 4.27 -19.98
CA GLN A 90 12.51 4.65 -21.40
C GLN A 90 13.02 6.06 -21.67
N SER A 91 13.11 6.91 -20.65
CA SER A 91 13.63 8.28 -20.78
C SER A 91 15.16 8.35 -20.99
N ALA A 92 15.83 7.20 -21.05
CA ALA A 92 17.28 7.07 -21.24
C ALA A 92 17.88 8.02 -22.31
N PRO A 93 19.08 8.58 -22.06
CA PRO A 93 19.75 9.47 -23.00
C PRO A 93 19.95 8.86 -24.39
N PRO A 94 20.03 9.67 -25.46
CA PRO A 94 20.26 9.19 -26.82
C PRO A 94 21.48 8.27 -26.96
N GLU A 95 22.55 8.54 -26.21
CA GLU A 95 23.78 7.74 -26.19
C GLU A 95 23.53 6.32 -25.66
N VAL A 96 22.84 6.20 -24.51
CA VAL A 96 22.47 4.92 -23.91
C VAL A 96 21.53 4.13 -24.82
N LYS A 97 20.57 4.82 -25.45
CA LYS A 97 19.64 4.21 -26.44
C LYS A 97 20.37 3.70 -27.68
N ALA A 98 21.35 4.45 -28.18
CA ALA A 98 22.14 4.05 -29.35
C ALA A 98 22.99 2.81 -29.05
N LEU A 99 23.63 2.75 -27.86
CA LEU A 99 24.38 1.58 -27.40
C LEU A 99 23.48 0.34 -27.30
N LYS A 100 22.30 0.46 -26.66
CA LYS A 100 21.32 -0.65 -26.56
C LYS A 100 20.95 -1.19 -27.94
N LYS A 101 20.58 -0.31 -28.86
CA LYS A 101 20.20 -0.68 -30.23
C LYS A 101 21.34 -1.37 -30.98
N ARG A 102 22.59 -0.95 -30.76
CA ARG A 102 23.75 -1.58 -31.40
C ARG A 102 24.03 -2.97 -30.83
N VAL A 103 23.86 -3.16 -29.53
CA VAL A 103 23.97 -4.49 -28.88
C VAL A 103 22.91 -5.45 -29.42
N GLU A 104 21.65 -5.01 -29.54
CA GLU A 104 20.56 -5.80 -30.13
C GLU A 104 20.87 -6.20 -31.58
N GLN A 105 21.33 -5.26 -32.41
CA GLN A 105 21.73 -5.55 -33.80
C GLN A 105 22.85 -6.59 -33.89
N LEU A 106 23.88 -6.47 -33.05
CA LEU A 106 24.98 -7.43 -33.03
C LEU A 106 24.53 -8.82 -32.56
N SER A 107 23.54 -8.88 -31.66
CA SER A 107 22.93 -10.14 -31.22
C SER A 107 22.20 -10.83 -32.38
N ASP A 108 21.40 -10.09 -33.14
CA ASP A 108 20.68 -10.62 -34.31
C ASP A 108 21.66 -11.07 -35.41
N GLU A 109 22.73 -10.28 -35.64
CA GLU A 109 23.80 -10.62 -36.59
C GLU A 109 24.59 -11.87 -36.15
N GLU A 110 24.91 -12.00 -34.84
CA GLU A 110 25.57 -13.18 -34.26
C GLU A 110 24.73 -14.43 -34.48
N GLU A 111 23.43 -14.36 -34.18
CA GLU A 111 22.51 -15.49 -34.33
C GLU A 111 22.35 -15.89 -35.80
N ALA A 112 22.21 -14.93 -36.71
CA ALA A 112 22.15 -15.18 -38.15
C ALA A 112 23.44 -15.82 -38.69
N ALA A 113 24.61 -15.39 -38.23
CA ALA A 113 25.90 -15.99 -38.60
C ALA A 113 26.02 -17.43 -38.09
N SER A 114 25.60 -17.67 -36.84
CA SER A 114 25.58 -19.01 -36.23
C SER A 114 24.65 -19.97 -37.00
N GLN A 115 23.45 -19.52 -37.38
CA GLN A 115 22.52 -20.31 -38.19
C GLN A 115 23.07 -20.68 -39.58
N ARG A 116 23.93 -19.82 -40.16
CA ARG A 116 24.64 -20.07 -41.42
C ARG A 116 25.91 -20.90 -41.27
N GLN A 117 26.22 -21.35 -40.04
CA GLN A 117 27.45 -22.07 -39.70
C GLN A 117 28.74 -21.28 -39.96
N ASP A 118 28.64 -19.95 -40.03
CA ASP A 118 29.79 -19.04 -40.11
C ASP A 118 30.32 -18.75 -38.70
N TYR A 119 30.97 -19.76 -38.11
CA TYR A 119 31.41 -19.73 -36.71
C TYR A 119 32.49 -18.67 -36.45
N GLU A 120 33.33 -18.37 -37.44
CA GLU A 120 34.36 -17.34 -37.31
C GLU A 120 33.73 -15.94 -37.22
N ARG A 121 32.78 -15.64 -38.11
CA ARG A 121 32.06 -14.37 -38.06
C ARG A 121 31.20 -14.25 -36.81
N ALA A 122 30.53 -15.31 -36.40
CA ALA A 122 29.77 -15.34 -35.16
C ALA A 122 30.64 -15.06 -33.93
N ALA A 123 31.87 -15.61 -33.87
CA ALA A 123 32.80 -15.34 -32.79
C ALA A 123 33.27 -13.88 -32.75
N GLN A 124 33.53 -13.26 -33.90
CA GLN A 124 33.88 -11.83 -33.99
C GLN A 124 32.74 -10.93 -33.53
N LEU A 125 31.51 -11.19 -34.01
CA LEU A 125 30.31 -10.44 -33.63
C LEU A 125 30.03 -10.58 -32.14
N LYS A 126 30.18 -11.78 -31.58
CA LYS A 126 30.05 -12.02 -30.13
C LYS A 126 31.06 -11.20 -29.32
N ALA A 127 32.31 -11.12 -29.76
CA ALA A 127 33.34 -10.33 -29.07
C ALA A 127 33.01 -8.82 -29.11
N GLU A 128 32.55 -8.30 -30.24
CA GLU A 128 32.11 -6.90 -30.38
C GLU A 128 30.86 -6.63 -29.52
N ARG A 129 29.89 -7.56 -29.52
CA ARG A 129 28.67 -7.49 -28.72
C ARG A 129 28.99 -7.41 -27.23
N LEU A 130 29.83 -8.30 -26.72
CA LEU A 130 30.22 -8.31 -25.30
C LEU A 130 30.92 -7.02 -24.88
N ARG A 131 31.76 -6.45 -25.75
CA ARG A 131 32.41 -5.15 -25.46
C ARG A 131 31.38 -4.02 -25.36
N LEU A 132 30.49 -3.90 -26.36
CA LEU A 132 29.47 -2.86 -26.36
C LEU A 132 28.41 -3.06 -25.27
N GLU A 133 28.15 -4.31 -24.87
CA GLU A 133 27.28 -4.64 -23.75
C GLU A 133 27.87 -4.14 -22.42
N GLU A 134 29.19 -4.25 -22.21
CA GLU A 134 29.86 -3.65 -21.05
C GLU A 134 29.76 -2.11 -21.06
N GLU A 135 30.03 -1.48 -22.22
CA GLU A 135 29.91 -0.02 -22.39
C GLU A 135 28.46 0.45 -22.14
N TYR A 136 27.47 -0.29 -22.65
CA TYR A 136 26.05 -0.06 -22.40
C TYR A 136 25.70 -0.17 -20.91
N ASN A 137 26.11 -1.25 -20.25
CA ASN A 137 25.81 -1.49 -18.84
C ASN A 137 26.45 -0.43 -17.94
N GLN A 138 27.64 0.06 -18.28
CA GLN A 138 28.28 1.15 -17.55
C GLN A 138 27.53 2.48 -17.76
N ALA A 139 27.20 2.83 -19.01
CA ALA A 139 26.46 4.06 -19.32
C ALA A 139 25.05 4.05 -18.70
N LYS A 140 24.36 2.91 -18.75
CA LYS A 140 23.05 2.71 -18.11
C LYS A 140 23.13 2.91 -16.61
N ARG A 141 24.09 2.25 -15.92
CA ARG A 141 24.29 2.39 -14.46
C ARG A 141 24.56 3.84 -14.05
N ASN A 142 25.45 4.52 -14.77
CA ASN A 142 25.78 5.92 -14.47
C ASN A 142 24.56 6.83 -14.62
N TRP A 143 23.75 6.61 -15.66
CA TRP A 143 22.53 7.38 -15.88
C TRP A 143 21.48 7.11 -14.80
N LEU A 144 21.18 5.84 -14.49
CA LEU A 144 20.23 5.47 -13.44
C LEU A 144 20.64 6.06 -12.08
N GLN A 145 21.93 6.01 -11.75
CA GLN A 145 22.46 6.58 -10.51
C GLN A 145 22.36 8.11 -10.48
N HIS A 146 22.60 8.77 -11.62
CA HIS A 146 22.50 10.23 -11.72
C HIS A 146 21.06 10.72 -11.56
N GLU A 147 20.11 10.07 -12.25
CA GLU A 147 18.68 10.41 -12.21
C GLU A 147 17.95 9.79 -11.01
N LYS A 148 18.62 8.93 -10.22
CA LYS A 148 18.05 8.15 -9.11
C LYS A 148 16.81 7.36 -9.53
N ILE A 149 16.92 6.69 -10.67
CA ILE A 149 15.87 5.80 -11.19
C ILE A 149 16.20 4.39 -10.75
N ASP A 150 15.27 3.76 -10.05
CA ASP A 150 15.39 2.37 -9.63
C ASP A 150 15.10 1.41 -10.80
N GLU A 151 15.58 0.18 -10.71
CA GLU A 151 15.30 -0.85 -11.73
C GLU A 151 14.14 -1.78 -11.34
N VAL A 152 13.72 -1.71 -10.08
CA VAL A 152 12.75 -2.61 -9.45
C VAL A 152 11.69 -1.75 -8.79
N VAL A 153 10.41 -2.11 -8.94
CA VAL A 153 9.34 -1.50 -8.16
C VAL A 153 9.43 -1.98 -6.71
N ASP A 154 9.53 -1.03 -5.78
CA ASP A 154 9.62 -1.30 -4.36
C ASP A 154 8.42 -0.76 -3.55
N GLU A 155 8.49 -0.89 -2.23
CA GLU A 155 7.46 -0.39 -1.32
C GLU A 155 7.36 1.14 -1.28
N GLU A 156 8.45 1.85 -1.56
CA GLU A 156 8.49 3.30 -1.60
C GLU A 156 7.73 3.83 -2.82
N ASP A 157 7.89 3.20 -3.99
CA ASP A 157 7.10 3.53 -5.19
C ASP A 157 5.59 3.47 -4.93
N ILE A 158 5.15 2.41 -4.25
CA ILE A 158 3.74 2.21 -3.92
C ILE A 158 3.26 3.26 -2.93
N ALA A 159 4.05 3.53 -1.89
CA ALA A 159 3.72 4.57 -0.91
C ALA A 159 3.66 5.97 -1.56
N GLN A 160 4.54 6.28 -2.52
CA GLN A 160 4.52 7.53 -3.28
C GLN A 160 3.22 7.70 -4.10
N LEU A 161 2.75 6.63 -4.75
CA LEU A 161 1.48 6.66 -5.49
C LEU A 161 0.29 6.91 -4.55
N ILE A 162 0.22 6.19 -3.43
CA ILE A 162 -0.85 6.37 -2.45
C ILE A 162 -0.78 7.78 -1.83
N SER A 163 0.42 8.29 -1.55
CA SER A 163 0.63 9.64 -1.05
C SER A 163 0.09 10.70 -2.02
N LYS A 164 0.32 10.51 -3.33
CA LYS A 164 -0.22 11.39 -4.37
C LYS A 164 -1.76 11.36 -4.42
N TRP A 165 -2.39 10.22 -4.16
CA TRP A 165 -3.85 10.09 -4.18
C TRP A 165 -4.53 10.59 -2.91
N THR A 166 -3.92 10.31 -1.75
CA THR A 166 -4.53 10.52 -0.42
C THR A 166 -4.04 11.81 0.25
N GLY A 167 -2.90 12.35 -0.19
CA GLY A 167 -2.21 13.47 0.44
C GLY A 167 -1.41 13.09 1.71
N ILE A 168 -1.42 11.83 2.12
CA ILE A 168 -0.72 11.35 3.33
C ILE A 168 0.78 11.20 3.01
N PRO A 169 1.71 11.74 3.82
CA PRO A 169 3.15 11.66 3.53
C PRO A 169 3.70 10.22 3.53
N VAL A 170 4.59 9.92 2.57
CA VAL A 170 5.28 8.61 2.43
C VAL A 170 5.96 8.17 3.72
N SER A 171 6.65 9.10 4.39
CA SER A 171 7.35 8.85 5.66
C SER A 171 6.42 8.32 6.75
N GLN A 172 5.14 8.71 6.75
CA GLN A 172 4.15 8.22 7.71
C GLN A 172 3.64 6.82 7.37
N MET A 173 3.66 6.43 6.09
CA MET A 173 3.18 5.13 5.61
C MET A 173 4.21 4.01 5.79
N LEU A 174 5.49 4.33 5.53
CA LEU A 174 6.61 3.39 5.61
C LEU A 174 7.21 3.28 7.01
N GLU A 175 6.80 4.14 7.94
CA GLU A 175 7.25 4.06 9.33
C GLU A 175 6.74 2.79 10.00
N GLY A 176 7.67 1.99 10.53
CA GLY A 176 7.35 0.80 11.31
C GLY A 176 6.52 1.15 12.55
N GLU A 177 5.58 0.26 12.91
CA GLU A 177 4.69 0.48 14.07
C GLU A 177 5.46 0.78 15.36
N ALA A 178 6.61 0.13 15.58
CA ALA A 178 7.46 0.38 16.73
C ALA A 178 8.02 1.81 16.76
N GLU A 179 8.51 2.33 15.64
CA GLU A 179 9.05 3.68 15.53
C GLU A 179 7.94 4.73 15.70
N LYS A 180 6.79 4.49 15.06
CA LYS A 180 5.59 5.33 15.24
C LYS A 180 5.23 5.44 16.72
N LEU A 181 5.19 4.31 17.44
CA LEU A 181 4.88 4.26 18.86
C LEU A 181 5.97 4.88 19.77
N LEU A 182 7.22 4.92 19.34
CA LEU A 182 8.32 5.53 20.08
C LEU A 182 8.10 7.05 20.21
N HIS A 183 7.71 7.68 19.12
CA HIS A 183 7.51 9.14 19.02
C HIS A 183 6.05 9.57 19.27
N MET A 184 5.25 8.72 19.94
CA MET A 184 3.81 8.96 20.12
C MET A 184 3.51 10.23 20.92
N GLU A 185 4.21 10.46 22.03
CA GLU A 185 4.05 11.67 22.83
C GLU A 185 4.32 12.94 22.02
N GLU A 186 5.43 12.98 21.31
CA GLU A 186 5.86 14.14 20.52
C GLU A 186 4.81 14.49 19.46
N ARG A 187 4.32 13.49 18.73
CA ARG A 187 3.29 13.68 17.70
C ARG A 187 1.94 14.11 18.25
N ILE A 188 1.55 13.62 19.43
CA ILE A 188 0.34 14.11 20.10
C ILE A 188 0.51 15.58 20.49
N HIS A 189 1.70 15.96 20.95
CA HIS A 189 2.02 17.33 21.37
C HIS A 189 2.17 18.34 20.23
N GLU A 190 2.28 17.91 18.97
CA GLU A 190 2.17 18.81 17.80
C GLU A 190 0.81 19.53 17.76
N ARG A 191 -0.24 18.91 18.30
CA ARG A 191 -1.60 19.47 18.35
C ARG A 191 -2.10 19.75 19.76
N LEU A 192 -1.74 18.91 20.72
CA LEU A 192 -2.20 19.03 22.10
C LEU A 192 -1.16 19.73 22.98
N ILE A 193 -1.47 20.96 23.37
CA ILE A 193 -0.61 21.77 24.23
C ILE A 193 -0.87 21.41 25.70
N ASN A 194 0.20 21.20 26.48
CA ASN A 194 0.19 20.72 27.87
C ASN A 194 -0.41 19.31 28.01
N GLN A 195 -0.98 18.98 29.17
CA GLN A 195 -1.62 17.69 29.48
C GLN A 195 -0.63 16.51 29.48
N GLU A 196 0.62 16.76 29.82
CA GLU A 196 1.75 15.81 29.78
C GLU A 196 1.40 14.50 30.50
N GLU A 197 0.87 14.59 31.73
CA GLU A 197 0.49 13.40 32.51
C GLU A 197 -0.55 12.54 31.80
N ALA A 198 -1.57 13.16 31.20
CA ALA A 198 -2.63 12.46 30.50
C ALA A 198 -2.11 11.82 29.20
N VAL A 199 -1.28 12.55 28.45
CA VAL A 199 -0.66 12.04 27.21
C VAL A 199 0.24 10.86 27.52
N THR A 200 1.18 10.99 28.46
CA THR A 200 2.09 9.90 28.86
C THR A 200 1.33 8.66 29.31
N ALA A 201 0.30 8.81 30.17
CA ALA A 201 -0.48 7.68 30.65
C ALA A 201 -1.20 6.91 29.52
N ILE A 202 -1.70 7.63 28.51
CA ILE A 202 -2.34 7.04 27.34
C ILE A 202 -1.31 6.34 26.45
N CYS A 203 -0.19 7.00 26.16
CA CYS A 203 0.86 6.47 25.31
C CYS A 203 1.43 5.15 25.89
N GLU A 204 1.70 5.10 27.18
CA GLU A 204 2.14 3.88 27.87
C GLU A 204 1.11 2.75 27.81
N ALA A 205 -0.18 3.07 27.95
CA ALA A 205 -1.24 2.08 27.87
C ALA A 205 -1.39 1.51 26.45
N ILE A 206 -1.26 2.36 25.42
CA ILE A 206 -1.31 1.93 24.02
C ILE A 206 -0.08 1.09 23.69
N ARG A 207 1.14 1.52 24.07
CA ARG A 207 2.38 0.76 23.85
C ARG A 207 2.31 -0.63 24.45
N ARG A 208 1.85 -0.77 25.70
CA ARG A 208 1.64 -2.08 26.34
C ARG A 208 0.64 -2.95 25.58
N SER A 209 -0.43 -2.35 25.06
CA SER A 209 -1.42 -3.09 24.28
C SER A 209 -0.85 -3.59 22.95
N ARG A 210 -0.10 -2.76 22.24
CA ARG A 210 0.50 -3.10 20.94
C ARG A 210 1.65 -4.10 21.07
N ALA A 211 2.35 -4.10 22.21
CA ALA A 211 3.37 -5.11 22.54
C ALA A 211 2.80 -6.50 22.87
N GLY A 212 1.47 -6.71 22.79
CA GLY A 212 0.84 -7.99 23.09
C GLY A 212 0.81 -8.33 24.59
N LEU A 213 1.12 -7.38 25.47
CA LEU A 213 1.14 -7.56 26.93
C LEU A 213 -0.27 -7.46 27.55
N LYS A 214 -1.30 -7.20 26.75
CA LYS A 214 -2.71 -7.14 27.15
C LYS A 214 -3.52 -8.25 26.50
N ASP A 215 -4.62 -8.61 27.16
CA ASP A 215 -5.63 -9.51 26.61
C ASP A 215 -6.20 -8.95 25.29
N PRO A 216 -6.11 -9.70 24.17
CA PRO A 216 -6.61 -9.27 22.86
C PRO A 216 -8.14 -9.11 22.80
N ARG A 217 -8.88 -9.64 23.79
CA ARG A 217 -10.34 -9.44 23.90
C ARG A 217 -10.73 -8.12 24.54
N ARG A 218 -9.78 -7.31 25.00
CA ARG A 218 -10.03 -6.02 25.65
C ARG A 218 -9.67 -4.85 24.73
N PRO A 219 -10.27 -3.67 24.94
CA PRO A 219 -9.88 -2.46 24.21
C PRO A 219 -8.39 -2.12 24.38
N ILE A 220 -7.79 -1.56 23.31
CA ILE A 220 -6.40 -1.08 23.28
C ILE A 220 -6.12 -0.22 24.51
N GLY A 221 -6.99 0.76 24.76
CA GLY A 221 -7.00 1.59 25.96
C GLY A 221 -8.41 1.77 26.50
N SER A 222 -8.53 1.88 27.82
CA SER A 222 -9.78 2.24 28.50
C SER A 222 -9.45 3.37 29.45
N PHE A 223 -9.97 4.56 29.16
CA PHE A 223 -9.60 5.79 29.84
C PHE A 223 -10.83 6.54 30.32
N ILE A 224 -10.69 7.30 31.39
CA ILE A 224 -11.68 8.26 31.87
C ILE A 224 -11.00 9.63 31.90
N PHE A 225 -11.49 10.56 31.10
CA PHE A 225 -10.94 11.92 31.05
C PHE A 225 -11.70 12.86 31.99
N LEU A 226 -11.06 13.21 33.10
CA LEU A 226 -11.60 14.12 34.11
C LEU A 226 -11.33 15.59 33.75
N GLY A 227 -12.15 16.52 34.28
CA GLY A 227 -11.97 17.96 34.09
C GLY A 227 -13.17 18.69 33.46
N PRO A 228 -13.11 20.03 33.32
CA PRO A 228 -14.18 20.80 32.68
C PRO A 228 -14.20 20.61 31.14
N THR A 229 -15.23 21.13 30.49
CA THR A 229 -15.30 21.19 29.02
C THR A 229 -14.28 22.19 28.46
N GLY A 230 -13.75 21.93 27.26
CA GLY A 230 -12.83 22.85 26.58
C GLY A 230 -11.35 22.69 26.94
N VAL A 231 -10.98 21.78 27.85
CA VAL A 231 -9.57 21.53 28.24
C VAL A 231 -8.80 20.60 27.29
N GLY A 232 -9.37 20.23 26.15
CA GLY A 232 -8.69 19.38 25.15
C GLY A 232 -9.05 17.90 25.16
N LYS A 233 -10.03 17.44 25.96
CA LYS A 233 -10.43 16.02 26.02
C LYS A 233 -10.89 15.44 24.68
N THR A 234 -11.73 16.18 23.98
CA THR A 234 -12.20 15.80 22.63
C THR A 234 -11.08 15.89 21.61
N GLU A 235 -10.19 16.89 21.76
CA GLU A 235 -9.05 17.07 20.85
C GLU A 235 -8.08 15.90 20.98
N LEU A 236 -7.75 15.50 22.20
CA LEU A 236 -6.93 14.31 22.47
C LEU A 236 -7.53 13.04 21.84
N ALA A 237 -8.86 12.86 21.91
CA ALA A 237 -9.51 11.73 21.25
C ALA A 237 -9.37 11.77 19.71
N ARG A 238 -9.50 12.96 19.09
CA ARG A 238 -9.30 13.14 17.65
C ARG A 238 -7.84 12.93 17.25
N THR A 239 -6.90 13.48 18.00
CA THR A 239 -5.46 13.31 17.78
C THR A 239 -5.07 11.84 17.90
N LEU A 240 -5.64 11.10 18.85
CA LEU A 240 -5.43 9.65 18.95
C LEU A 240 -6.05 8.89 17.78
N ALA A 241 -7.23 9.30 17.29
CA ALA A 241 -7.84 8.68 16.11
C ALA A 241 -6.96 8.88 14.87
N GLN A 242 -6.49 10.11 14.64
CA GLN A 242 -5.53 10.41 13.59
C GLN A 242 -4.24 9.61 13.76
N PHE A 243 -3.68 9.56 14.97
CA PHE A 243 -2.42 8.86 15.19
C PHE A 243 -2.54 7.35 14.96
N LEU A 244 -3.60 6.72 15.48
CA LEU A 244 -3.74 5.26 15.46
C LEU A 244 -4.34 4.72 14.16
N PHE A 245 -5.22 5.48 13.52
CA PHE A 245 -6.02 5.03 12.39
C PHE A 245 -5.83 5.90 11.14
N ASP A 246 -4.97 6.94 11.22
CA ASP A 246 -4.70 7.89 10.13
C ASP A 246 -5.95 8.63 9.64
N ASP A 247 -7.00 8.69 10.47
CA ASP A 247 -8.25 9.40 10.21
C ASP A 247 -8.81 9.99 11.51
N GLU A 248 -8.89 11.32 11.59
CA GLU A 248 -9.54 12.05 12.70
C GLU A 248 -11.03 11.71 12.88
N ASN A 249 -11.69 11.24 11.82
CA ASN A 249 -13.09 10.86 11.83
C ASN A 249 -13.30 9.38 12.19
N ALA A 250 -12.23 8.60 12.40
CA ALA A 250 -12.28 7.26 12.97
C ALA A 250 -12.61 7.27 14.47
N MET A 251 -13.64 8.05 14.85
CA MET A 251 -14.11 8.27 16.20
C MET A 251 -15.62 8.13 16.26
N VAL A 252 -16.09 7.16 17.04
CA VAL A 252 -17.50 7.05 17.40
C VAL A 252 -17.73 7.82 18.69
N ARG A 253 -18.58 8.85 18.63
CA ARG A 253 -18.94 9.67 19.79
C ARG A 253 -20.38 9.40 20.20
N LEU A 254 -20.56 9.07 21.48
CA LEU A 254 -21.88 8.91 22.10
C LEU A 254 -22.03 9.94 23.22
N ASP A 255 -23.08 10.76 23.17
CA ASP A 255 -23.39 11.70 24.24
C ASP A 255 -24.18 11.00 25.34
N MET A 256 -23.54 10.71 26.47
CA MET A 256 -24.18 10.03 27.61
C MET A 256 -25.29 10.86 28.25
N SER A 257 -25.33 12.18 28.02
CA SER A 257 -26.41 13.06 28.51
C SER A 257 -27.75 12.72 27.87
N GLU A 258 -27.75 12.14 26.66
CA GLU A 258 -28.97 11.72 25.96
C GLU A 258 -29.55 10.40 26.50
N TYR A 259 -28.78 9.67 27.32
CA TYR A 259 -29.12 8.31 27.79
C TYR A 259 -29.44 8.23 29.29
N GLN A 260 -29.84 9.35 29.91
CA GLN A 260 -30.14 9.40 31.35
C GLN A 260 -31.46 8.71 31.72
N GLU A 261 -32.42 8.67 30.80
CA GLU A 261 -33.77 8.18 31.07
C GLU A 261 -33.94 6.73 30.61
N LYS A 262 -34.66 5.92 31.39
CA LYS A 262 -34.81 4.47 31.13
C LYS A 262 -35.31 4.14 29.71
N HIS A 263 -36.09 5.03 29.10
CA HIS A 263 -36.65 4.85 27.77
C HIS A 263 -35.79 5.46 26.65
N THR A 264 -34.77 6.27 26.96
CA THR A 264 -33.78 6.71 25.95
C THR A 264 -32.66 5.68 25.79
N VAL A 265 -32.40 4.86 26.82
CA VAL A 265 -31.44 3.74 26.75
C VAL A 265 -31.76 2.80 25.58
N SER A 266 -33.05 2.51 25.31
CA SER A 266 -33.45 1.65 24.18
C SER A 266 -33.07 2.18 22.80
N ARG A 267 -32.73 3.48 22.67
CA ARG A 267 -32.16 4.02 21.43
C ARG A 267 -30.70 3.58 21.21
N LEU A 268 -29.98 3.27 22.29
CA LEU A 268 -28.60 2.78 22.25
C LEU A 268 -28.51 1.26 22.18
N ILE A 269 -29.27 0.55 23.03
CA ILE A 269 -29.22 -0.92 23.14
C ILE A 269 -30.19 -1.65 22.19
N GLY A 270 -31.08 -0.90 21.54
CA GLY A 270 -32.18 -1.45 20.74
C GLY A 270 -33.48 -1.56 21.55
N ALA A 271 -34.62 -1.35 20.88
CA ALA A 271 -35.92 -1.55 21.48
C ALA A 271 -36.14 -3.05 21.79
N PRO A 272 -36.78 -3.39 22.92
CA PRO A 272 -37.24 -4.76 23.16
C PRO A 272 -38.16 -5.21 22.01
N PRO A 273 -38.11 -6.48 21.59
CA PRO A 273 -39.03 -7.02 20.58
C PRO A 273 -40.49 -7.00 21.03
#